data_AF-A0A821FWW8-F1
#
_entry.id   AF-A0A821FWW8-F1
#
_cell.length_a   1.000
_cell.length_b   1.000
_cell.length_c   1.000
_cell.angle_alpha   90.00
_cell.angle_beta   90.00
_cell.angle_gamma   90.00
#
_symmetry.space_group_name_H-M   'P 1'
#
loop_
_entity.id
_entity.type
_entity.pdbx_description
1 polymer ?
#
loop_
_entity_poly.entity_id
_entity_poly.type
_entity_poly.pdbx_seq_one_letter_code
_entity_poly.pdbx_strand_id
1 'polypeptide(L)'
;LNRVSISIDSLRSIVNKLKLYKEKCHLYQYVFDPIGTKKKIEIKYLINYDPNLKESLIECYYLEKLGFNLPESIIQIKLQYSKYEQLSNELRLMLEDYHLTIASLDTIEVSLLQSYIDHIQIIIKPGRSRISFGEIGNLDYVNECKKQLEKFHSILNQIRKISLDIHEHLETFRFCIIDPIVPRHNDGML
;
A
#
# COMPACT_ATOMS: atom_id res chain seq x y z
N LEU A 1 10.27 47.20 19.13
CA LEU A 1 8.92 46.65 19.43
C LEU A 1 8.31 45.78 18.30
N ASN A 2 8.96 45.57 17.15
CA ASN A 2 8.37 44.88 15.98
C ASN A 2 8.79 43.41 15.73
N ARG A 3 9.57 42.76 16.62
CA ARG A 3 10.02 41.36 16.40
C ARG A 3 9.12 40.29 17.03
N VAL A 4 8.34 40.63 18.06
CA VAL A 4 7.52 39.65 18.80
C VAL A 4 6.17 39.41 18.11
N SER A 5 5.61 40.42 17.45
CA SER A 5 4.30 40.37 16.77
C SER A 5 4.30 39.46 15.54
N ILE A 6 5.37 39.47 14.74
CA ILE A 6 5.51 38.62 13.53
C ILE A 6 5.54 37.12 13.91
N SER A 7 6.07 36.78 15.09
CA SER A 7 6.17 35.39 15.57
C SER A 7 4.82 34.81 16.00
N ILE A 8 3.96 35.62 16.65
CA ILE A 8 2.65 35.18 17.14
C ILE A 8 1.68 34.89 16.00
N ASP A 9 1.64 35.74 14.96
CA ASP A 9 0.78 35.52 13.79
C ASP A 9 1.23 34.33 12.94
N SER A 10 2.56 34.11 12.82
CA SER A 10 3.11 32.89 12.21
C SER A 10 2.72 31.64 12.99
N LEU A 11 2.87 31.66 14.32
CA LEU A 11 2.45 30.55 15.19
C LEU A 11 0.95 30.29 15.11
N ARG A 12 0.12 31.34 15.02
CA ARG A 12 -1.34 31.23 14.88
C ARG A 12 -1.74 30.65 13.52
N SER A 13 -1.05 31.05 12.46
CA SER A 13 -1.21 30.50 11.11
C SER A 13 -0.83 29.02 11.08
N ILE A 14 0.30 28.64 11.69
CA ILE A 14 0.72 27.24 11.84
C ILE A 14 -0.32 26.44 12.63
N VAL A 15 -0.77 26.93 13.79
CA VAL A 15 -1.80 26.25 14.60
C VAL A 15 -3.10 26.03 13.83
N ASN A 16 -3.55 27.01 13.04
CA ASN A 16 -4.76 26.88 12.23
C ASN A 16 -4.59 25.88 11.09
N LYS A 17 -3.42 25.88 10.41
CA LYS A 17 -3.07 24.85 9.43
C LYS A 17 -3.09 23.47 10.07
N LEU A 18 -2.39 23.29 11.20
CA LEU A 18 -2.29 22.03 11.92
C LEU A 18 -3.67 21.50 12.39
N LYS A 19 -4.58 22.38 12.82
CA LYS A 19 -5.97 22.01 13.17
C LYS A 19 -6.76 21.52 11.95
N LEU A 20 -6.62 22.18 10.80
CA LEU A 20 -7.28 21.80 9.55
C LEU A 20 -6.84 20.42 9.05
N TYR A 21 -5.57 20.05 9.28
CA TYR A 21 -5.04 18.74 8.86
C TYR A 21 -5.57 17.57 9.69
N LYS A 22 -5.95 17.79 10.95
CA LYS A 22 -6.54 16.75 11.82
C LYS A 22 -7.85 16.18 11.24
N GLU A 23 -8.53 16.93 10.38
CA GLU A 23 -9.85 16.58 9.84
C GLU A 23 -9.83 15.92 8.45
N LYS A 24 -8.72 15.97 7.69
CA LYS A 24 -8.73 15.72 6.23
C LYS A 24 -8.02 14.46 5.72
N CYS A 25 -7.50 13.60 6.59
CA CYS A 25 -6.71 12.45 6.14
C CYS A 25 -7.61 11.26 5.76
N HIS A 26 -7.97 11.17 4.48
CA HIS A 26 -8.77 10.09 3.92
C HIS A 26 -7.96 9.26 2.91
N LEU A 27 -8.25 7.96 2.80
CA LEU A 27 -7.84 7.19 1.63
C LEU A 27 -8.69 7.64 0.43
N TYR A 28 -8.04 8.08 -0.64
CA TYR A 28 -8.72 8.34 -1.90
C TYR A 28 -8.72 7.07 -2.75
N GLN A 29 -9.90 6.69 -3.18
CA GLN A 29 -10.12 5.70 -4.21
C GLN A 29 -10.21 6.45 -5.55
N TYR A 30 -9.35 6.09 -6.51
CA TYR A 30 -9.46 6.56 -7.88
C TYR A 30 -9.50 5.37 -8.83
N VAL A 31 -10.29 5.53 -9.89
CA VAL A 31 -10.44 4.56 -10.97
C VAL A 31 -9.33 4.85 -11.97
N PHE A 32 -8.40 3.90 -12.15
CA PHE A 32 -7.40 3.99 -13.21
C PHE A 32 -7.93 3.27 -14.44
N ASP A 33 -8.22 4.02 -15.50
CA ASP A 33 -8.44 3.48 -16.85
C ASP A 33 -7.10 3.48 -17.60
N PRO A 34 -6.44 2.32 -17.78
CA PRO A 34 -5.28 2.23 -18.64
C PRO A 34 -5.75 2.39 -20.09
N ILE A 35 -5.71 3.62 -20.60
CA ILE A 35 -5.74 4.03 -22.01
C ILE A 35 -6.53 3.05 -22.90
N GLY A 36 -7.84 3.26 -22.99
CA GLY A 36 -8.67 2.79 -24.11
C GLY A 36 -8.79 1.27 -24.34
N THR A 37 -8.33 0.42 -23.42
CA THR A 37 -8.54 -1.02 -23.52
C THR A 37 -9.66 -1.44 -22.56
N LYS A 38 -10.56 -2.32 -23.01
CA LYS A 38 -11.67 -2.90 -22.23
C LYS A 38 -11.17 -3.79 -21.08
N LYS A 39 -10.33 -3.26 -20.18
CA LYS A 39 -9.81 -3.94 -19.00
C LYS A 39 -10.51 -3.41 -17.76
N LYS A 40 -10.76 -4.32 -16.82
CA LYS A 40 -11.45 -4.13 -15.54
C LYS A 40 -10.91 -2.89 -14.82
N ILE A 41 -11.82 -1.98 -14.43
CA ILE A 41 -11.55 -0.78 -13.62
C ILE A 41 -10.66 -1.14 -12.43
N GLU A 42 -9.42 -0.65 -12.41
CA GLU A 42 -8.47 -0.90 -11.33
C GLU A 42 -8.66 0.16 -10.23
N ILE A 43 -9.07 -0.28 -9.05
CA ILE A 43 -9.26 0.58 -7.88
C ILE A 43 -7.90 0.80 -7.22
N LYS A 44 -7.36 2.02 -7.33
CA LYS A 44 -6.12 2.38 -6.62
C LYS A 44 -6.43 3.21 -5.37
N TYR A 45 -5.69 2.91 -4.32
CA TYR A 45 -5.78 3.57 -3.02
C TYR A 45 -4.53 4.44 -2.83
N LEU A 46 -4.76 5.71 -2.49
CA LEU A 46 -3.70 6.67 -2.11
C LEU A 46 -3.99 7.25 -0.74
N ILE A 47 -2.92 7.51 0.01
CA ILE A 47 -2.98 8.18 1.31
C ILE A 47 -2.84 9.68 1.11
N ASN A 48 -3.74 10.45 1.73
CA ASN A 48 -3.60 11.90 1.80
C ASN A 48 -2.49 12.27 2.79
N TYR A 49 -1.27 12.43 2.28
CA TYR A 49 -0.11 12.92 3.03
C TYR A 49 0.28 14.31 2.50
N ASP A 50 0.22 15.32 3.35
CA ASP A 50 0.66 16.67 3.00
C ASP A 50 2.09 16.92 3.55
N PRO A 51 3.10 17.10 2.68
CA PRO A 51 4.46 17.39 3.12
C PRO A 51 4.59 18.73 3.84
N ASN A 52 3.70 19.70 3.58
CA ASN A 52 3.71 21.01 4.24
C ASN A 52 3.48 20.90 5.75
N LEU A 53 2.82 19.82 6.20
CA LEU A 53 2.59 19.53 7.61
C LEU A 53 3.90 19.23 8.34
N LYS A 54 4.81 18.50 7.69
CA LYS A 54 6.14 18.19 8.22
C LYS A 54 7.00 19.44 8.34
N GLU A 55 7.00 20.26 7.31
CA GLU A 55 7.74 21.54 7.27
C GLU A 55 7.28 22.47 8.40
N SER A 56 5.97 22.61 8.60
CA SER A 56 5.40 23.42 9.68
C SER A 56 5.82 22.94 11.08
N LEU A 57 6.00 21.63 11.27
CA LEU A 57 6.47 21.08 12.55
C LEU A 57 7.98 21.26 12.75
N ILE A 58 8.75 21.23 11.67
CA ILE A 58 10.18 21.55 11.69
C ILE A 58 10.38 23.03 12.04
N GLU A 59 9.57 23.94 11.47
CA GLU A 59 9.57 25.35 11.87
C GLU A 59 9.29 25.52 13.36
N CYS A 60 8.27 24.84 13.91
CA CYS A 60 7.99 24.82 15.34
C CYS A 60 9.18 24.32 16.18
N TYR A 61 9.89 23.28 15.71
CA TYR A 61 11.09 22.76 16.39
C TYR A 61 12.21 23.80 16.47
N TYR A 62 12.46 24.54 15.39
CA TYR A 62 13.47 25.59 15.40
C TYR A 62 13.04 26.81 16.23
N LEU A 63 11.76 27.16 16.26
CA LEU A 63 11.23 28.20 17.15
C LEU A 63 11.46 27.85 18.63
N GLU A 64 11.23 26.60 19.01
CA GLU A 64 11.53 26.09 20.37
C GLU A 64 13.03 26.23 20.68
N LYS A 65 13.92 25.88 19.73
CA LYS A 65 15.38 26.01 19.88
C LYS A 65 15.88 27.44 19.99
N LEU A 66 15.17 28.40 19.38
CA LEU A 66 15.46 29.82 19.49
C LEU A 66 14.98 30.44 20.82
N GLY A 67 14.36 29.64 21.70
CA GLY A 67 13.90 30.07 23.02
C GLY A 67 12.46 30.60 23.05
N PHE A 68 11.68 30.38 21.99
CA PHE A 68 10.25 30.70 21.99
C PHE A 68 9.45 29.62 22.70
N ASN A 69 8.51 30.03 23.56
CA ASN A 69 7.58 29.10 24.20
C ASN A 69 6.48 28.71 23.22
N LEU A 70 6.38 27.41 22.92
CA LEU A 70 5.31 26.87 22.09
C LEU A 70 4.02 26.72 22.93
N PRO A 71 2.85 27.09 22.39
CA PRO A 71 1.58 26.80 23.04
C PRO A 71 1.33 25.29 23.13
N GLU A 72 0.63 24.86 24.19
CA GLU A 72 0.37 23.45 24.51
C GLU A 72 -0.26 22.67 23.34
N SER A 73 -1.12 23.33 22.58
CA SER A 73 -1.71 22.75 21.36
C SER A 73 -0.68 22.27 20.34
N ILE A 74 0.43 22.99 20.12
CA ILE A 74 1.49 22.60 19.18
C ILE A 74 2.27 21.41 19.72
N ILE A 75 2.55 21.40 21.03
CA ILE A 75 3.25 20.29 21.69
C ILE A 75 2.45 19.00 21.56
N GLN A 76 1.14 19.06 21.81
CA GLN A 76 0.25 17.91 21.63
C GLN A 76 0.18 17.46 20.17
N ILE A 77 0.11 18.38 19.21
CA ILE A 77 0.10 18.04 17.78
C ILE A 77 1.42 17.39 17.36
N LYS A 78 2.57 17.91 17.80
CA LYS A 78 3.90 17.34 17.55
C LYS A 78 3.99 15.89 18.06
N LEU A 79 3.45 15.61 19.25
CA LEU A 79 3.42 14.26 19.83
C LEU A 79 2.50 13.31 19.03
N GLN A 80 1.36 13.79 18.52
CA GLN A 80 0.47 12.99 17.70
C GLN A 80 0.99 12.81 16.27
N TYR A 81 1.76 13.77 15.75
CA TYR A 81 2.30 13.72 14.41
C TYR A 81 3.29 12.59 14.19
N SER A 82 4.15 12.28 15.16
CA SER A 82 5.07 11.14 15.02
C SER A 82 4.33 9.82 14.86
N LYS A 83 3.23 9.63 15.61
CA LYS A 83 2.35 8.47 15.48
C LYS A 83 1.61 8.47 14.14
N TYR A 84 1.16 9.63 13.69
CA TYR A 84 0.56 9.82 12.37
C TYR A 84 1.53 9.44 11.25
N GLU A 85 2.77 9.93 11.30
CA GLU A 85 3.79 9.69 10.28
C GLU A 85 4.13 8.20 10.19
N GLN A 86 4.27 7.53 11.34
CA GLN A 86 4.45 6.08 11.40
C GLN A 86 3.26 5.34 10.76
N LEU A 87 2.03 5.64 11.20
CA LEU A 87 0.83 4.97 10.66
C LEU A 87 0.66 5.21 9.16
N SER A 88 0.91 6.44 8.68
CA SER A 88 0.86 6.79 7.26
C SER A 88 1.89 6.00 6.46
N ASN A 89 3.10 5.80 7.00
CA ASN A 89 4.13 5.00 6.36
C ASN A 89 3.73 3.52 6.30
N GLU A 90 3.23 2.97 7.41
CA GLU A 90 2.78 1.57 7.47
C GLU A 90 1.61 1.28 6.52
N LEU A 91 0.66 2.22 6.41
CA LEU A 91 -0.41 2.17 5.42
C LEU A 91 0.14 2.24 3.99
N ARG A 92 1.13 3.09 3.73
CA ARG A 92 1.72 3.24 2.39
C ARG A 92 2.35 1.92 1.95
N LEU A 93 3.20 1.35 2.81
CA LEU A 93 3.87 0.07 2.53
C LEU A 93 2.86 -1.06 2.29
N MET A 94 1.79 -1.12 3.09
CA MET A 94 0.72 -2.11 2.92
C MET A 94 -0.01 -1.94 1.58
N LEU A 95 -0.32 -0.71 1.17
CA LEU A 95 -0.98 -0.45 -0.10
C LEU A 95 -0.06 -0.70 -1.30
N GLU A 96 1.22 -0.36 -1.19
CA GLU A 96 2.23 -0.66 -2.21
C GLU A 96 2.35 -2.18 -2.43
N ASP A 97 2.43 -2.96 -1.36
CA ASP A 97 2.44 -4.43 -1.44
C ASP A 97 1.19 -4.98 -2.14
N TYR A 98 0.00 -4.47 -1.75
CA TYR A 98 -1.25 -4.84 -2.41
C TYR A 98 -1.22 -4.53 -3.91
N HIS A 99 -0.83 -3.31 -4.30
CA HIS A 99 -0.81 -2.87 -5.71
C HIS A 99 0.18 -3.69 -6.53
N LEU A 100 1.39 -3.93 -6.01
CA LEU A 100 2.40 -4.75 -6.69
C LEU A 100 1.91 -6.18 -6.89
N THR A 101 1.24 -6.73 -5.89
CA THR A 101 0.75 -8.10 -5.95
C THR A 101 -0.36 -8.26 -6.96
N ILE A 102 -1.37 -7.38 -6.94
CA ILE A 102 -2.45 -7.39 -7.94
C ILE A 102 -1.88 -7.18 -9.36
N ALA A 103 -0.90 -6.30 -9.52
CA ALA A 103 -0.24 -6.07 -10.81
C ALA A 103 0.58 -7.29 -11.30
N SER A 104 1.03 -8.16 -10.39
CA SER A 104 1.79 -9.37 -10.71
C SER A 104 0.94 -10.57 -11.13
N LEU A 105 -0.39 -10.48 -11.04
CA LEU A 105 -1.29 -11.59 -11.32
C LEU A 105 -1.60 -11.71 -12.82
N ASP A 106 -1.50 -12.93 -13.34
CA ASP A 106 -1.94 -13.26 -14.69
C ASP A 106 -3.47 -13.43 -14.77
N THR A 107 -4.04 -13.39 -15.98
CA THR A 107 -5.50 -13.45 -16.17
C THR A 107 -6.15 -14.69 -15.58
N ILE A 108 -5.44 -15.83 -15.60
CA ILE A 108 -5.90 -17.10 -15.01
C ILE A 108 -5.84 -17.01 -13.49
N GLU A 109 -4.75 -16.50 -12.94
CA GLU A 109 -4.56 -16.31 -11.49
C GLU A 109 -5.61 -15.35 -10.92
N VAL A 110 -5.91 -14.25 -11.61
CA VAL A 110 -6.98 -13.31 -11.24
C VAL A 110 -8.32 -14.02 -11.18
N SER A 111 -8.67 -14.83 -12.18
CA SER A 111 -9.94 -15.56 -12.20
C SER A 111 -10.02 -16.58 -11.07
N LEU A 112 -8.93 -17.28 -10.77
CA LEU A 112 -8.87 -18.29 -9.71
C LEU A 112 -8.94 -17.67 -8.32
N LEU A 113 -8.32 -16.50 -8.14
CA LEU A 113 -8.19 -15.81 -6.86
C LEU A 113 -9.21 -14.70 -6.63
N GLN A 114 -10.19 -14.54 -7.52
CA GLN A 114 -11.14 -13.42 -7.49
C GLN A 114 -11.82 -13.24 -6.12
N SER A 115 -12.25 -14.34 -5.49
CA SER A 115 -12.87 -14.32 -4.15
C SER A 115 -11.94 -13.74 -3.07
N TYR A 116 -10.65 -14.08 -3.12
CA TYR A 116 -9.65 -13.55 -2.18
C TYR A 116 -9.35 -12.08 -2.45
N ILE A 117 -9.28 -11.68 -3.72
CA ILE A 117 -9.10 -10.28 -4.12
C ILE A 117 -10.28 -9.43 -3.62
N ASP A 118 -11.51 -9.90 -3.79
CA ASP A 118 -12.72 -9.22 -3.33
C ASP A 118 -12.74 -9.10 -1.80
N HIS A 119 -12.33 -10.15 -1.09
CA HIS A 119 -12.21 -10.14 0.37
C HIS A 119 -11.20 -9.10 0.87
N ILE A 120 -10.02 -9.01 0.25
CA ILE A 120 -9.01 -7.99 0.59
C ILE A 120 -9.57 -6.58 0.33
N GLN A 121 -10.27 -6.37 -0.78
CA GLN A 121 -10.90 -5.08 -1.08
C GLN A 121 -11.94 -4.69 -0.03
N ILE A 122 -12.72 -5.64 0.49
CA ILE A 122 -13.68 -5.40 1.58
C ILE A 122 -12.97 -4.96 2.86
N ILE A 123 -11.81 -5.56 3.19
CA ILE A 123 -11.02 -5.21 4.37
C ILE A 123 -10.36 -3.84 4.21
N ILE A 124 -9.90 -3.48 3.00
CA ILE A 124 -9.29 -2.18 2.71
C ILE A 124 -10.34 -1.05 2.68
N LYS A 125 -11.56 -1.33 2.22
CA LYS A 125 -12.67 -0.37 2.08
C LYS A 125 -12.95 0.51 3.31
N PRO A 126 -13.02 0.00 4.56
CA PRO A 126 -13.25 0.84 5.75
C PRO A 126 -12.17 1.91 5.97
N GLY A 127 -10.96 1.73 5.43
CA GLY A 127 -9.92 2.76 5.44
C GLY A 127 -10.32 4.06 4.72
N ARG A 128 -11.36 4.03 3.87
CA ARG A 128 -11.92 5.21 3.17
C ARG A 128 -12.70 6.15 4.09
N SER A 129 -13.37 5.61 5.11
CA SER A 129 -14.33 6.36 5.93
C SER A 129 -13.95 6.45 7.41
N ARG A 130 -13.04 5.61 7.91
CA ARG A 130 -12.82 5.43 9.37
C ARG A 130 -11.43 5.76 9.89
N ILE A 131 -10.46 6.17 9.06
CA ILE A 131 -9.15 6.58 9.58
C ILE A 131 -9.24 8.03 10.08
N SER A 132 -10.04 8.25 11.13
CA SER A 132 -9.92 9.43 11.97
C SER A 132 -8.69 9.21 12.86
N PHE A 133 -7.66 10.04 12.67
CA PHE A 133 -6.34 9.93 13.32
C PHE A 133 -6.34 10.23 14.84
N GLY A 134 -7.43 9.90 15.54
CA GLY A 134 -7.59 10.06 16.99
C GLY A 134 -7.95 8.79 17.75
N GLU A 135 -8.33 7.71 17.08
CA GLU A 135 -8.75 6.47 17.74
C GLU A 135 -7.64 5.43 17.74
N ILE A 136 -7.40 4.86 18.92
CA ILE A 136 -6.33 3.93 19.30
C ILE A 136 -6.36 2.58 18.52
N GLY A 137 -7.29 2.38 17.58
CA GLY A 137 -7.47 1.13 16.80
C GLY A 137 -6.83 1.09 15.41
N ASN A 138 -6.09 2.12 14.98
CA ASN A 138 -5.63 2.22 13.58
C ASN A 138 -4.41 1.35 13.24
N LEU A 139 -3.51 1.05 14.19
CA LEU A 139 -2.38 0.17 13.90
C LEU A 139 -2.83 -1.29 13.76
N ASP A 140 -3.79 -1.71 14.57
CA ASP A 140 -4.39 -3.05 14.51
C ASP A 140 -5.10 -3.28 13.17
N TYR A 141 -5.76 -2.25 12.64
CA TYR A 141 -6.34 -2.29 11.30
C TYR A 141 -5.28 -2.54 10.22
N VAL A 142 -4.17 -1.80 10.25
CA VAL A 142 -3.07 -2.01 9.28
C VAL A 142 -2.47 -3.40 9.42
N ASN A 143 -2.25 -3.85 10.65
CA ASN A 143 -1.73 -5.18 10.94
C ASN A 143 -2.67 -6.28 10.44
N GLU A 144 -3.99 -6.11 10.57
CA GLU A 144 -4.96 -7.06 10.05
C GLU A 144 -4.94 -7.07 8.52
N CYS A 145 -4.89 -5.91 7.86
CA CYS A 145 -4.74 -5.83 6.40
C CYS A 145 -3.49 -6.58 5.93
N LYS A 146 -2.34 -6.32 6.58
CA LYS A 146 -1.07 -7.00 6.28
C LYS A 146 -1.16 -8.51 6.46
N LYS A 147 -1.73 -9.00 7.56
CA LYS A 147 -1.92 -10.45 7.78
C LYS A 147 -2.75 -11.10 6.68
N GLN A 148 -3.78 -10.41 6.19
CA GLN A 148 -4.64 -10.93 5.12
C GLN A 148 -3.92 -10.93 3.78
N LEU A 149 -3.06 -9.93 3.52
CA LEU A 149 -2.14 -9.92 2.37
C LEU A 149 -1.10 -11.05 2.43
N GLU A 150 -0.49 -11.29 3.59
CA GLU A 150 0.47 -12.39 3.77
C GLU A 150 -0.16 -13.76 3.51
N LYS A 151 -1.40 -13.98 4.00
CA LYS A 151 -2.17 -15.19 3.68
C LYS A 151 -2.41 -15.33 2.18
N PHE A 152 -2.74 -14.23 1.52
CA PHE A 152 -2.93 -14.21 0.08
C PHE A 152 -1.66 -14.56 -0.68
N HIS A 153 -0.51 -14.00 -0.30
CA HIS A 153 0.80 -14.35 -0.87
C HIS A 153 1.09 -15.84 -0.74
N SER A 154 0.81 -16.41 0.43
CA SER A 154 1.00 -17.84 0.67
C SER A 154 0.18 -18.70 -0.29
N ILE A 155 -1.10 -18.35 -0.49
CA ILE A 155 -2.00 -19.07 -1.41
C ILE A 155 -1.53 -18.89 -2.86
N LEU A 156 -1.15 -17.68 -3.27
CA LEU A 156 -0.65 -17.40 -4.61
C LEU A 156 0.62 -18.23 -4.90
N ASN A 157 1.56 -18.26 -3.97
CA ASN A 157 2.78 -19.05 -4.09
C ASN A 157 2.50 -20.54 -4.19
N GLN A 158 1.51 -21.06 -3.45
CA GLN A 158 1.09 -22.45 -3.56
C GLN A 158 0.52 -22.77 -4.94
N ILE A 159 -0.35 -21.92 -5.48
CA ILE A 159 -0.92 -22.08 -6.82
C ILE A 159 0.17 -22.10 -7.89
N ARG A 160 1.09 -21.13 -7.83
CA ARG A 160 2.23 -21.05 -8.78
C ARG A 160 3.11 -22.29 -8.71
N LYS A 161 3.40 -22.79 -7.51
CA LYS A 161 4.17 -24.01 -7.31
C LYS A 161 3.47 -25.24 -7.89
N ILE A 162 2.15 -25.37 -7.68
CA ILE A 162 1.36 -26.47 -8.25
C ILE A 162 1.35 -26.39 -9.78
N SER A 163 1.19 -25.19 -10.35
CA SER A 163 1.23 -24.99 -11.79
C SER A 163 2.57 -25.41 -12.40
N LEU A 164 3.68 -25.08 -11.72
CA LEU A 164 5.02 -25.46 -12.15
C LEU A 164 5.24 -26.97 -12.07
N ASP A 165 4.82 -27.61 -10.97
CA ASP A 165 4.91 -29.06 -10.79
C ASP A 165 4.13 -29.83 -11.86
N ILE A 166 2.92 -29.38 -12.20
CA ILE A 166 2.12 -29.96 -13.29
C ILE A 166 2.86 -29.83 -14.62
N HIS A 167 3.45 -28.66 -14.90
CA HIS A 167 4.19 -28.41 -16.13
C HIS A 167 5.42 -29.33 -16.23
N GLU A 168 6.19 -29.49 -15.15
CA GLU A 168 7.36 -30.38 -15.12
C GLU A 168 6.98 -31.86 -15.35
N HIS A 169 5.87 -32.31 -14.78
CA HIS A 169 5.37 -33.66 -15.01
C HIS A 169 4.93 -33.85 -16.48
N LEU A 170 4.21 -32.88 -17.06
CA LEU A 170 3.79 -32.93 -18.46
C LEU A 170 4.99 -32.95 -19.42
N GLU A 171 6.03 -32.17 -19.14
CA GLU A 171 7.28 -32.20 -19.91
C GLU A 171 7.95 -33.56 -19.82
N THR A 172 8.03 -34.15 -18.62
CA THR A 172 8.55 -35.51 -18.43
C THR A 172 7.76 -36.54 -19.23
N PHE A 173 6.42 -36.46 -19.21
CA PHE A 173 5.57 -37.34 -20.00
C PHE A 173 5.80 -37.18 -21.51
N ARG A 174 5.96 -35.94 -21.99
CA ARG A 174 6.27 -35.65 -23.40
C ARG A 174 7.56 -36.35 -23.83
N PHE A 175 8.64 -36.19 -23.06
CA PHE A 175 9.93 -36.80 -23.37
C PHE A 175 9.93 -38.33 -23.29
N CYS A 176 9.20 -38.91 -22.33
CA CYS A 176 9.21 -40.36 -22.13
C CYS A 176 8.29 -41.15 -23.06
N ILE A 177 7.20 -40.55 -23.55
CA ILE A 177 6.14 -41.29 -24.26
C ILE A 177 5.98 -40.83 -25.72
N ILE A 178 6.13 -39.54 -26.01
CA ILE A 178 5.70 -38.96 -27.29
C ILE A 178 6.86 -38.79 -28.28
N ASP A 179 8.09 -38.65 -27.82
CA ASP A 179 9.30 -38.76 -28.65
C ASP A 179 9.82 -40.21 -28.58
N PRO A 180 9.29 -41.16 -29.38
CA PRO A 180 9.96 -42.45 -29.49
C PRO A 180 11.36 -42.15 -30.01
N ILE A 181 12.36 -42.70 -29.34
CA ILE A 181 13.71 -42.84 -29.90
C ILE A 181 13.51 -43.58 -31.23
N VAL A 182 13.36 -42.85 -32.33
CA VAL A 182 13.34 -43.43 -33.67
C VAL A 182 14.77 -43.94 -33.84
N PRO A 183 15.02 -45.26 -33.86
CA PRO A 183 16.30 -45.74 -34.29
C PRO A 183 16.37 -45.27 -35.75
N ARG A 184 17.31 -44.38 -36.06
CA ARG A 184 17.66 -44.15 -37.46
C ARG A 184 18.10 -45.51 -37.96
N HIS A 185 17.20 -46.20 -38.66
CA HIS A 185 17.56 -47.39 -39.41
C HIS A 185 18.62 -46.88 -40.37
N ASN A 186 19.87 -47.23 -40.10
CA ASN A 186 20.90 -47.12 -41.12
C ASN A 186 20.47 -48.11 -42.19
N ASP A 187 19.76 -47.61 -43.21
CA ASP A 187 19.66 -48.24 -44.51
C ASP A 187 21.05 -48.17 -45.14
N GLY A 188 21.94 -49.01 -44.61
CA GLY A 188 23.20 -49.37 -45.17
C GLY A 188 23.22 -50.88 -45.29
N MET A 189 23.53 -51.35 -46.49
CA MET A 189 23.72 -52.74 -46.94
C MET A 189 22.54 -53.35 -47.73
N LEU A 190 22.42 -52.98 -49.01
CA LEU A 190 22.94 -53.74 -50.18
C LEU A 190 22.60 -53.02 -51.48
#